data_AF-A0A060UZ55-F1
#
_entry.id   AF-A0A060UZ55-F1
#
_cell.length_a   1.000
_cell.length_b   1.000
_cell.length_c   1.000
_cell.angle_alpha   90.00
_cell.angle_beta   90.00
_cell.angle_gamma   90.00
#
_symmetry.space_group_name_H-M   'P 1'
#
loop_
_entity.id
_entity.type
_entity.pdbx_description
1 polymer ?
#
loop_
_entity_poly.entity_id
_entity_poly.type
_entity_poly.pdbx_seq_one_letter_code
_entity_poly.pdbx_strand_id
1 'polypeptide(L)'
;MKGGKLLLAVVMVGALAGCASAGAIVPLSRDTYMVEGSGGGGLRTFSHLESLALAKARAYCAGINERMVFVSVHDTGAPTWTPMESDVTFRCVPNR
;
A
#
# COMPACT_ATOMS: atom_id res chain seq x y z
N MET A 1 33.77 -26.92 28.32
CA MET A 1 33.18 -25.58 28.20
C MET A 1 32.18 -25.59 27.06
N LYS A 2 30.89 -25.39 27.36
CA LYS A 2 29.73 -25.47 26.45
C LYS A 2 29.57 -24.11 25.75
N GLY A 3 29.88 -24.02 24.45
CA GLY A 3 29.81 -22.76 23.69
C GLY A 3 29.05 -22.82 22.36
N GLY A 4 28.46 -23.96 22.01
CA GLY A 4 27.90 -24.20 20.67
C GLY A 4 26.40 -23.97 20.50
N LYS A 5 25.75 -23.13 21.32
CA LYS A 5 24.29 -22.95 21.29
C LYS A 5 23.80 -21.50 21.14
N LEU A 6 24.68 -20.53 20.96
CA LEU A 6 24.31 -19.11 20.92
C LEU A 6 24.15 -18.48 19.52
N LEU A 7 24.25 -19.26 18.44
CA LEU A 7 24.11 -18.74 17.07
C LEU A 7 22.74 -19.00 16.42
N LEU A 8 21.84 -19.73 17.09
CA LEU A 8 20.56 -20.14 16.51
C LEU A 8 19.35 -19.29 16.93
N ALA A 9 19.56 -18.20 17.67
CA ALA A 9 18.46 -17.42 18.26
C ALA A 9 18.16 -16.08 17.55
N VAL A 10 18.91 -15.70 16.51
CA VAL A 10 18.86 -14.33 15.92
C VAL A 10 18.15 -14.30 14.55
N VAL A 11 17.41 -15.34 14.16
CA VAL A 11 16.68 -15.38 12.87
C VAL A 11 15.18 -15.59 13.10
N MET A 12 14.60 -14.89 14.08
CA MET A 12 13.15 -14.99 14.36
C MET A 12 12.54 -13.65 14.80
N VAL A 13 12.96 -12.52 14.21
CA VAL A 13 12.41 -11.19 14.53
C VAL A 13 11.93 -10.42 13.27
N GLY A 14 11.97 -11.04 12.08
CA GLY A 14 11.62 -10.34 10.83
C GLY A 14 10.16 -10.39 10.37
N ALA A 15 9.30 -11.20 10.99
CA ALA A 15 7.99 -11.56 10.41
C ALA A 15 6.78 -10.83 11.02
N LEU A 16 6.97 -9.68 11.69
CA LEU A 16 5.87 -8.84 12.18
C LEU A 16 5.61 -7.60 11.31
N ALA A 17 6.05 -7.59 10.05
CA ALA A 17 5.52 -6.63 9.09
C ALA A 17 4.05 -7.02 8.81
N GLY A 18 3.13 -6.41 9.54
CA GLY A 18 1.69 -6.62 9.35
C GLY A 18 1.33 -6.50 7.87
N CYS A 19 0.54 -7.46 7.37
CA CYS A 19 -0.01 -7.47 6.02
C CYS A 19 -0.97 -6.29 5.81
N ALA A 20 -0.44 -5.08 5.73
CA ALA A 20 -1.13 -3.95 5.13
C ALA A 20 -0.97 -4.09 3.61
N SER A 21 -1.86 -4.86 3.01
CA SER A 21 -1.90 -5.03 1.56
C SER A 21 -2.71 -3.90 0.96
N ALA A 22 -2.07 -2.97 0.27
CA ALA A 22 -2.79 -2.19 -0.73
C ALA A 22 -3.37 -3.17 -1.75
N GLY A 23 -4.65 -3.03 -2.08
CA GLY A 23 -5.44 -3.89 -2.96
C GLY A 23 -4.90 -3.96 -4.39
N ALA A 24 -5.56 -4.75 -5.23
CA ALA A 24 -5.18 -4.87 -6.64
C ALA A 24 -5.35 -3.51 -7.37
N ILE A 25 -4.54 -3.28 -8.40
CA ILE A 25 -4.69 -2.11 -9.26
C ILE A 25 -5.77 -2.44 -10.30
N VAL A 26 -6.81 -1.61 -10.35
CA VAL A 26 -7.94 -1.77 -11.26
C VAL A 26 -7.85 -0.69 -12.35
N PRO A 27 -7.81 -1.05 -13.64
CA PRO A 27 -7.85 -0.08 -14.73
C PRO A 27 -9.25 0.51 -14.86
N LEU A 28 -9.37 1.85 -14.80
CA LEU A 28 -10.61 2.58 -15.03
C LEU A 28 -10.75 3.06 -16.48
N SER A 29 -9.62 3.45 -17.09
CA SER A 29 -9.56 3.92 -18.49
C SER A 29 -8.15 3.77 -19.06
N ARG A 30 -7.92 4.26 -20.30
CA ARG A 30 -6.69 4.04 -21.08
C ARG A 30 -5.39 4.37 -20.32
N ASP A 31 -5.41 5.40 -19.48
CA ASP A 31 -4.26 5.83 -18.69
C ASP A 31 -4.61 6.03 -17.20
N THR A 32 -5.82 5.63 -16.78
CA THR A 32 -6.37 5.90 -15.44
C THR A 32 -6.59 4.60 -14.71
N TYR A 33 -6.06 4.54 -13.48
CA TYR A 33 -6.05 3.38 -12.63
C TYR A 33 -6.55 3.75 -11.24
N MET A 34 -7.06 2.76 -10.53
CA MET A 34 -7.47 2.85 -9.15
C MET A 34 -6.71 1.81 -8.34
N VAL A 35 -6.33 2.17 -7.12
CA VAL A 35 -5.81 1.22 -6.14
C VAL A 35 -6.57 1.43 -4.84
N GLU A 36 -7.20 0.36 -4.38
CA GLU A 36 -7.93 0.34 -3.11
C GLU A 36 -6.93 0.17 -1.96
N GLY A 37 -6.97 1.06 -0.98
CA GLY A 37 -6.25 0.91 0.28
C GLY A 37 -7.20 0.48 1.38
N SER A 38 -7.36 -0.83 1.60
CA SER A 38 -8.17 -1.34 2.72
C SER A 38 -7.30 -1.67 3.95
N GLY A 39 -7.78 -1.29 5.13
CA GLY A 39 -7.09 -1.53 6.39
C GLY A 39 -8.06 -1.94 7.51
N GLY A 40 -7.81 -3.10 8.11
CA GLY A 40 -8.50 -3.52 9.33
C GLY A 40 -8.14 -2.62 10.52
N GLY A 41 -9.13 -2.37 11.39
CA GLY A 41 -9.09 -1.43 12.51
C GLY A 41 -7.81 -1.52 13.38
N GLY A 42 -7.27 -0.35 13.70
CA GLY A 42 -6.05 -0.13 14.48
C GLY A 42 -5.69 1.37 14.45
N LEU A 43 -4.49 1.76 14.91
CA LEU A 43 -3.95 3.14 14.85
C LEU A 43 -3.65 3.65 13.41
N ARG A 44 -4.42 3.20 12.41
CA ARG A 44 -4.22 3.54 11.00
C ARG A 44 -5.18 4.67 10.64
N THR A 45 -4.64 5.78 10.14
CA THR A 45 -5.41 6.91 9.62
C THR A 45 -5.64 6.74 8.12
N PHE A 46 -6.65 7.42 7.57
CA PHE A 46 -6.84 7.52 6.11
C PHE A 46 -5.56 7.97 5.39
N SER A 47 -4.82 8.92 5.98
CA SER A 47 -3.52 9.36 5.45
C SER A 47 -2.47 8.25 5.35
N HIS A 48 -2.48 7.27 6.25
CA HIS A 48 -1.60 6.11 6.14
C HIS A 48 -2.02 5.25 4.94
N LEU A 49 -3.31 4.95 4.80
CA LEU A 49 -3.84 4.15 3.68
C LEU A 49 -3.57 4.83 2.33
N GLU A 50 -3.81 6.13 2.24
CA GLU A 50 -3.49 6.95 1.08
C GLU A 50 -1.99 6.88 0.76
N SER A 51 -1.10 7.01 1.74
CA SER A 51 0.35 6.94 1.50
C SER A 51 0.79 5.59 0.91
N LEU A 52 0.20 4.48 1.36
CA LEU A 52 0.48 3.14 0.83
C LEU A 52 -0.07 2.97 -0.59
N ALA A 53 -1.29 3.45 -0.82
CA ALA A 53 -1.93 3.47 -2.12
C ALA A 53 -1.11 4.30 -3.14
N LEU A 54 -0.66 5.50 -2.76
CA LEU A 54 0.22 6.35 -3.56
C LEU A 54 1.59 5.69 -3.83
N ALA A 55 2.19 5.02 -2.83
CA ALA A 55 3.44 4.30 -3.02
C ALA A 55 3.28 3.15 -4.03
N LYS A 56 2.19 2.40 -3.94
CA LYS A 56 1.87 1.32 -4.90
C LYS A 56 1.60 1.86 -6.30
N ALA A 57 0.85 2.95 -6.41
CA ALA A 57 0.58 3.64 -7.68
C ALA A 57 1.88 4.12 -8.36
N ARG A 58 2.80 4.72 -7.58
CA ARG A 58 4.12 5.14 -8.07
C ARG A 58 4.94 3.96 -8.57
N ALA A 59 4.99 2.88 -7.79
CA ALA A 59 5.72 1.67 -8.19
C ALA A 59 5.16 1.05 -9.48
N TYR A 60 3.83 1.08 -9.66
CA TYR A 60 3.18 0.60 -10.87
C TYR A 60 3.56 1.43 -12.11
N CYS A 61 3.39 2.76 -12.07
CA CYS A 61 3.75 3.60 -13.21
C CYS A 61 5.25 3.53 -13.51
N ALA A 62 6.11 3.48 -12.48
CA ALA A 62 7.55 3.30 -12.66
C ALA A 62 7.89 1.98 -13.35
N GLY A 63 7.16 0.89 -13.06
CA GLY A 63 7.33 -0.41 -13.72
C GLY A 63 7.03 -0.40 -15.23
N ILE A 64 6.25 0.57 -15.71
CA ILE A 64 5.94 0.76 -17.14
C ILE A 64 6.65 1.97 -17.76
N ASN A 65 7.68 2.51 -17.09
CA ASN A 65 8.44 3.71 -17.52
C ASN A 65 7.59 4.99 -17.66
N GLU A 66 6.52 5.10 -16.89
CA GLU A 66 5.65 6.26 -16.85
C GLU A 66 5.72 6.97 -15.50
N ARG A 67 5.32 8.24 -15.49
CA ARG A 67 5.23 9.07 -14.28
C ARG A 67 3.82 8.98 -13.72
N MET A 68 3.71 8.76 -12.41
CA MET A 68 2.43 8.79 -11.73
C MET A 68 1.92 10.24 -11.56
N VAL A 69 0.66 10.47 -11.91
CA VAL A 69 -0.09 11.69 -11.68
C VAL A 69 -1.28 11.35 -10.78
N PHE A 70 -1.34 11.98 -9.62
CA PHE A 70 -2.49 11.85 -8.73
C PHE A 70 -3.74 12.50 -9.36
N VAL A 71 -4.89 11.83 -9.28
CA VAL A 71 -6.18 12.35 -9.77
C VAL A 71 -7.09 12.69 -8.61
N SER A 72 -7.40 11.71 -7.76
CA SER A 72 -8.33 11.88 -6.65
C SER A 72 -8.16 10.79 -5.61
N VAL A 73 -8.63 11.06 -4.41
CA VAL A 73 -8.79 10.07 -3.32
C VAL A 73 -10.25 10.03 -2.92
N HIS A 74 -10.78 8.83 -2.68
CA HIS A 74 -12.10 8.62 -2.13
C HIS A 74 -11.99 7.75 -0.88
N ASP A 75 -12.29 8.35 0.28
CA ASP A 75 -12.22 7.66 1.56
C ASP A 75 -13.61 7.19 1.98
N THR A 76 -13.73 5.90 2.31
CA THR A 76 -14.97 5.30 2.81
C THR A 76 -14.73 4.54 4.12
N GLY A 77 -15.81 4.38 4.88
CA GLY A 77 -15.79 3.70 6.17
C GLY A 77 -15.58 4.63 7.35
N ALA A 78 -15.79 4.08 8.55
CA ALA A 78 -15.65 4.77 9.82
C ALA A 78 -14.74 3.96 10.74
N PRO A 79 -13.71 4.58 11.38
CA PRO A 79 -12.70 3.89 12.17
C PRO A 79 -13.22 2.93 13.25
N THR A 80 -14.48 3.08 13.66
CA THR A 80 -15.11 2.36 14.78
C THR A 80 -16.04 1.21 14.41
N TRP A 81 -16.59 1.14 13.18
CA TRP A 81 -17.62 0.14 12.84
C TRP A 81 -17.49 -0.52 11.47
N THR A 82 -16.92 0.16 10.48
CA THR A 82 -16.73 -0.38 9.14
C THR A 82 -15.25 -0.39 8.78
N PRO A 83 -14.78 -1.33 7.93
CA PRO A 83 -13.42 -1.28 7.43
C PRO A 83 -13.17 0.08 6.78
N MET A 84 -12.01 0.67 7.06
CA MET A 84 -11.60 1.91 6.41
C MET A 84 -11.00 1.55 5.05
N GLU A 85 -11.50 2.22 4.02
CA GLU A 85 -11.05 2.07 2.64
C GLU A 85 -10.64 3.46 2.13
N SER A 86 -9.55 3.52 1.38
CA SER A 86 -9.05 4.74 0.75
C SER A 86 -8.68 4.42 -0.68
N ASP A 87 -9.55 4.80 -1.59
CA ASP A 87 -9.42 4.55 -3.02
C ASP A 87 -8.65 5.69 -3.67
N VAL A 88 -7.44 5.40 -4.13
CA VAL A 88 -6.63 6.36 -4.86
C VAL A 88 -6.79 6.13 -6.35
N THR A 89 -7.32 7.12 -7.05
CA THR A 89 -7.31 7.19 -8.50
C THR A 89 -6.09 7.96 -8.97
N PHE A 90 -5.35 7.38 -9.90
CA PHE A 90 -4.12 7.93 -10.45
C PHE A 90 -4.03 7.66 -11.96
N ARG A 91 -3.18 8.42 -12.63
CA ARG A 91 -2.83 8.20 -14.03
C ARG A 91 -1.36 7.90 -14.16
N CYS A 92 -1.03 7.05 -15.11
CA CYS A 92 0.35 6.93 -15.58
C CYS A 92 0.45 7.73 -16.88
N VAL A 93 1.43 8.63 -16.95
CA VAL A 93 1.65 9.47 -18.13
C VAL A 93 3.10 9.34 -18.60
N PRO A 94 3.38 9.51 -19.90
CA PRO A 94 4.75 9.44 -20.41
C PRO A 94 5.71 10.35 -19.64
N ASN A 95 6.84 9.80 -19.21
CA ASN A 95 7.91 10.54 -18.55
C ASN A 95 8.73 11.30 -19.62
N ARG A 96 8.09 12.28 -20.27
CA ARG A 96 8.73 13.27 -21.13
C ARG A 96 9.51 14.29 -20.29
#